data_AF-A0A182XAH8-F1
#
_entry.id   AF-A0A182XAH8-F1
#
_cell.length_a   1.000
_cell.length_b   1.000
_cell.length_c   1.000
_cell.angle_alpha   90.00
_cell.angle_beta   90.00
_cell.angle_gamma   90.00
#
_symmetry.space_group_name_H-M   'P 1'
#
loop_
_entity.id
_entity.type
_entity.pdbx_description
1 polymer ?
#
loop_
_entity_poly.entity_id
_entity_poly.type
_entity_poly.pdbx_seq_one_letter_code
_entity_poly.pdbx_strand_id
1 'polypeptide(L)'
;MSEVDAVANELDFKLVVTRKGKHRPRKRNKAHTFLHQLEDKERVDRTEFCQKTVLTQLQQAEADLLQSEFLRECLEKLEPVLVGVQDIICLGLGNFLDCTIARYQLAFIRCVRNKANLTAKGQFFDPVFTPSEVDTLQHALGETVLQENLEGKYSVERKTLFFLPHCPKQIVNNLLWKNWYPHRLPNVVLLCNSFSTVVNNAPDRLLRINAAFGTMATAIRAAAGSRSLKQLLSELKAIRSAEDSGAFALASKYITDQYRRFETTEQQHCRAKEELQFTAETYRCYLESLRKLKDLNESYRGKGERSIRDTADMVGFKLPHDPK
;
A
#
# COMPACT_ATOMS: atom_id res chain seq x y z
N MET A 1 -37.33 26.41 -9.99
CA MET A 1 -37.01 25.00 -10.34
C MET A 1 -35.69 25.04 -11.06
N SER A 2 -34.68 24.33 -10.54
CA SER A 2 -33.30 24.49 -10.97
C SER A 2 -33.06 23.75 -12.30
N GLU A 3 -32.16 24.25 -13.16
CA GLU A 3 -31.78 23.59 -14.43
C GLU A 3 -31.30 22.14 -14.24
N VAL A 4 -30.92 21.76 -13.02
CA VAL A 4 -30.53 20.41 -12.62
C VAL A 4 -31.71 19.43 -12.61
N ASP A 5 -32.92 19.92 -12.29
CA ASP A 5 -34.14 19.10 -12.23
C ASP A 5 -34.69 18.77 -13.64
N ALA A 6 -34.37 19.59 -14.64
CA ALA A 6 -34.77 19.37 -16.02
C ALA A 6 -33.94 18.27 -16.68
N VAL A 7 -32.62 18.25 -16.45
CA VAL A 7 -31.70 17.23 -16.99
C VAL A 7 -31.94 15.85 -16.37
N ALA A 8 -32.36 15.80 -15.10
CA ALA A 8 -32.65 14.53 -14.42
C ALA A 8 -33.89 13.80 -14.97
N ASN A 9 -34.86 14.54 -15.52
CA ASN A 9 -36.08 13.95 -16.11
C ASN A 9 -35.88 13.45 -17.54
N GLU A 10 -34.86 13.94 -18.26
CA GLU A 10 -34.60 13.55 -19.66
C GLU A 10 -33.84 12.20 -19.77
N LEU A 11 -33.28 11.70 -18.66
CA LEU A 11 -32.43 10.50 -18.62
C LEU A 11 -33.03 9.31 -17.86
N ASP A 12 -34.32 9.34 -17.51
CA ASP A 12 -35.10 8.24 -16.91
C ASP A 12 -34.45 7.54 -15.69
N PHE A 13 -33.61 8.26 -14.93
CA PHE A 13 -32.97 7.76 -13.72
C PHE A 13 -33.93 7.82 -12.54
N LYS A 14 -34.58 6.70 -12.21
CA LYS A 14 -35.35 6.55 -10.96
C LYS A 14 -34.43 6.40 -9.75
N LEU A 15 -34.48 7.38 -8.85
CA LEU A 15 -33.90 7.30 -7.51
C LEU A 15 -34.61 6.21 -6.69
N VAL A 16 -33.99 5.03 -6.56
CA VAL A 16 -34.49 3.95 -5.68
C VAL A 16 -34.03 4.21 -4.25
N VAL A 17 -34.86 4.91 -3.47
CA VAL A 17 -34.64 5.03 -2.02
C VAL A 17 -35.22 3.79 -1.34
N THR A 18 -34.37 2.92 -0.82
CA THR A 18 -34.80 1.76 -0.02
C THR A 18 -35.52 2.24 1.24
N ARG A 19 -36.80 1.88 1.40
CA ARG A 19 -37.60 2.20 2.57
C ARG A 19 -36.94 1.61 3.82
N LYS A 20 -36.53 2.47 4.77
CA LYS A 20 -36.11 2.08 6.13
C LYS A 20 -37.22 1.25 6.78
N GLY A 21 -36.94 -0.03 7.03
CA GLY A 21 -37.84 -0.94 7.75
C GLY A 21 -38.06 -0.49 9.19
N LYS A 22 -39.30 -0.61 9.66
CA LYS A 22 -39.72 -0.24 11.03
C LYS A 22 -39.06 -1.16 12.07
N HIS A 23 -38.39 -0.55 13.04
CA HIS A 23 -37.80 -1.22 14.20
C HIS A 23 -38.90 -1.86 15.06
N ARG A 24 -38.90 -3.19 15.20
CA ARG A 24 -39.82 -3.93 16.08
C ARG A 24 -39.13 -4.20 17.43
N PRO A 25 -39.76 -3.97 18.58
CA PRO A 25 -39.10 -4.18 19.88
C PRO A 25 -39.03 -5.68 20.22
N ARG A 26 -37.85 -6.15 20.65
CA ARG A 26 -37.62 -7.52 21.12
C ARG A 26 -38.25 -7.72 22.50
N LYS A 27 -39.24 -8.61 22.61
CA LYS A 27 -39.74 -9.12 23.90
C LYS A 27 -38.71 -10.05 24.52
N ARG A 28 -38.35 -9.77 25.76
CA ARG A 28 -37.39 -10.51 26.58
C ARG A 28 -38.13 -11.65 27.29
N ASN A 29 -38.06 -12.87 26.75
CA ASN A 29 -38.54 -14.06 27.45
C ASN A 29 -37.36 -14.69 28.21
N LYS A 30 -37.46 -14.73 29.54
CA LYS A 30 -36.64 -15.60 30.39
C LYS A 30 -37.25 -17.00 30.35
N ALA A 31 -36.50 -17.98 29.90
CA ALA A 31 -36.74 -19.38 30.18
C ALA A 31 -35.40 -20.03 30.51
N HIS A 32 -35.18 -20.32 31.80
CA HIS A 32 -34.17 -21.27 32.23
C HIS A 32 -34.85 -22.63 32.29
N THR A 33 -34.44 -23.61 31.47
CA THR A 33 -34.17 -25.00 31.89
C THR A 33 -33.71 -25.89 30.70
N PHE A 34 -32.67 -26.70 30.93
CA PHE A 34 -32.28 -27.93 30.20
C PHE A 34 -31.98 -27.90 28.68
N LEU A 35 -31.14 -26.97 28.17
CA LEU A 35 -30.69 -26.96 26.76
C LEU A 35 -29.20 -27.28 26.49
N HIS A 36 -28.41 -27.68 27.48
CA HIS A 36 -26.95 -27.73 27.28
C HIS A 36 -26.41 -28.97 26.54
N GLN A 37 -27.22 -29.99 26.26
CA GLN A 37 -26.73 -31.23 25.61
C GLN A 37 -27.21 -31.41 24.16
N LEU A 38 -28.26 -30.73 23.73
CA LEU A 38 -28.76 -30.78 22.34
C LEU A 38 -28.17 -29.66 21.47
N GLU A 39 -27.88 -28.48 22.05
CA GLU A 39 -27.23 -27.38 21.32
C GLU A 39 -25.80 -27.69 20.90
N ASP A 40 -25.06 -28.48 21.68
CA ASP A 40 -23.67 -28.82 21.36
C ASP A 40 -23.58 -29.77 20.16
N LYS A 41 -24.50 -30.74 20.01
CA LYS A 41 -24.54 -31.61 18.82
C LYS A 41 -24.97 -30.86 17.57
N GLU A 42 -26.02 -30.04 17.63
CA GLU A 42 -26.47 -29.25 16.47
C GLU A 42 -25.47 -28.15 16.08
N ARG A 43 -24.74 -27.56 17.04
CA ARG A 43 -23.64 -26.62 16.75
C ARG A 43 -22.48 -27.33 16.08
N VAL A 44 -22.03 -28.47 16.62
CA VAL A 44 -20.92 -29.25 16.03
C VAL A 44 -21.27 -29.70 14.62
N ASP A 45 -22.49 -30.18 14.38
CA ASP A 45 -22.95 -30.63 13.06
C ASP A 45 -23.06 -29.47 12.04
N ARG A 46 -23.54 -28.30 12.47
CA ARG A 46 -23.53 -27.08 11.63
C ARG A 46 -22.12 -26.55 11.36
N THR A 47 -21.22 -26.64 12.34
CA THR A 47 -19.82 -26.21 12.17
C THR A 47 -19.08 -27.14 11.21
N GLU A 48 -19.29 -28.46 11.33
CA GLU A 48 -18.70 -29.46 10.43
C GLU A 48 -19.23 -29.33 9.00
N PHE A 49 -20.54 -29.10 8.83
CA PHE A 49 -21.16 -28.85 7.53
C PHE A 49 -20.63 -27.54 6.88
N CYS A 50 -20.47 -26.48 7.67
CA CYS A 50 -19.90 -25.21 7.22
C CYS A 50 -18.44 -25.38 6.76
N GLN A 51 -17.63 -26.11 7.54
CA GLN A 51 -16.24 -26.41 7.20
C GLN A 51 -16.12 -27.23 5.90
N LYS A 52 -16.94 -28.26 5.71
CA LYS A 52 -16.97 -29.05 4.45
C LYS A 52 -17.31 -28.17 3.25
N THR A 53 -18.25 -27.25 3.40
CA THR A 53 -18.63 -26.31 2.34
C THR A 53 -17.48 -25.37 1.98
N VAL A 54 -16.79 -24.82 2.97
CA VAL A 54 -15.63 -23.92 2.77
C VAL A 54 -14.49 -24.65 2.08
N LEU A 55 -14.14 -25.87 2.51
CA LEU A 55 -13.07 -26.65 1.89
C LEU A 55 -13.38 -26.94 0.42
N THR A 56 -14.64 -27.27 0.12
CA THR A 56 -15.10 -27.44 -1.27
C THR A 56 -14.95 -26.15 -2.07
N GLN A 57 -15.29 -24.99 -1.49
CA GLN A 57 -15.11 -23.70 -2.15
C GLN A 57 -13.64 -23.33 -2.36
N LEU A 58 -12.76 -23.68 -1.43
CA LEU A 58 -11.31 -23.48 -1.57
C LEU A 58 -10.76 -24.38 -2.69
N GLN A 59 -11.17 -25.65 -2.72
CA GLN A 59 -10.80 -26.60 -3.78
C GLN A 59 -11.29 -26.13 -5.16
N GLN A 60 -12.49 -25.56 -5.24
CA GLN A 60 -12.98 -24.96 -6.48
C GLN A 60 -12.11 -23.78 -6.90
N ALA A 61 -11.77 -22.88 -5.97
CA ALA A 61 -10.87 -21.76 -6.27
C ALA A 61 -9.47 -22.22 -6.72
N GLU A 62 -8.93 -23.29 -6.12
CA GLU A 62 -7.68 -23.92 -6.57
C GLU A 62 -7.82 -24.50 -7.98
N ALA A 63 -8.91 -25.20 -8.28
CA ALA A 63 -9.17 -25.78 -9.60
C ALA A 63 -9.29 -24.69 -10.69
N ASP A 64 -10.04 -23.62 -10.40
CA ASP A 64 -10.19 -22.46 -11.30
C ASP A 64 -8.84 -21.81 -11.60
N LEU A 65 -8.00 -21.61 -10.58
CA LEU A 65 -6.67 -21.04 -10.73
C LEU A 65 -5.75 -21.95 -11.55
N LEU A 66 -5.79 -23.26 -11.31
CA LEU A 66 -5.00 -24.24 -12.05
C LEU A 66 -5.34 -24.30 -13.54
N GLN A 67 -6.56 -23.93 -13.93
CA GLN A 67 -6.99 -23.83 -15.32
C GLN A 67 -6.76 -22.43 -15.92
N SER A 68 -6.46 -21.43 -15.10
CA SER A 68 -6.27 -20.06 -15.56
C SER A 68 -4.93 -19.86 -16.28
N GLU A 69 -4.95 -19.11 -17.39
CA GLU A 69 -3.72 -18.64 -18.05
C GLU A 69 -2.90 -17.75 -17.12
N PHE A 70 -3.57 -16.97 -16.25
CA PHE A 70 -2.94 -16.13 -15.25
C PHE A 70 -1.95 -16.89 -14.37
N LEU A 71 -2.36 -18.02 -13.78
CA LEU A 71 -1.46 -18.79 -12.92
C LEU A 71 -0.30 -19.38 -13.71
N ARG A 72 -0.55 -19.87 -14.94
CA ARG A 72 0.50 -20.40 -15.82
C ARG A 72 1.58 -19.35 -16.08
N GLU A 73 1.18 -18.15 -16.50
CA GLU A 73 2.12 -17.05 -16.77
C GLU A 73 2.84 -16.57 -15.49
N CYS A 74 2.14 -16.59 -14.35
CA CYS A 74 2.78 -16.27 -13.07
C CYS A 74 3.85 -17.30 -12.71
N LEU A 75 3.55 -18.60 -12.83
CA LEU A 75 4.48 -19.67 -12.49
C LEU A 75 5.75 -19.62 -13.34
N GLU A 76 5.63 -19.40 -14.64
CA GLU A 76 6.78 -19.26 -15.55
C GLU A 76 7.77 -18.17 -15.07
N LYS A 77 7.25 -17.08 -14.49
CA LYS A 77 8.06 -15.97 -13.94
C LYS A 77 8.57 -16.26 -12.53
N LEU A 78 7.81 -17.00 -11.73
CA LEU A 78 8.11 -17.23 -10.32
C LEU A 78 9.04 -18.43 -10.09
N GLU A 79 8.96 -19.47 -10.90
CA GLU A 79 9.73 -20.71 -10.74
C GLU A 79 11.23 -20.45 -10.48
N PRO A 80 11.95 -19.64 -11.28
CA PRO A 80 13.37 -19.38 -11.04
C PRO A 80 13.66 -18.72 -9.69
N VAL A 81 12.74 -17.86 -9.22
CA VAL A 81 12.88 -17.12 -7.97
C VAL A 81 12.57 -18.01 -6.77
N LEU A 82 11.67 -18.98 -6.93
CA LEU A 82 11.21 -19.88 -5.87
C LEU A 82 12.18 -21.04 -5.58
N VAL A 83 13.15 -21.31 -6.46
CA VAL A 83 14.16 -22.36 -6.24
C VAL A 83 14.88 -22.16 -4.89
N GLY A 84 14.88 -23.20 -4.05
CA GLY A 84 15.58 -23.20 -2.76
C GLY A 84 14.88 -22.42 -1.64
N VAL A 85 13.63 -22.00 -1.83
CA VAL A 85 12.80 -21.45 -0.74
C VAL A 85 12.58 -22.53 0.34
N GLN A 86 12.91 -22.19 1.58
CA GLN A 86 12.83 -23.08 2.75
C GLN A 86 11.69 -22.71 3.70
N ASP A 87 11.23 -21.46 3.66
CA ASP A 87 10.18 -20.95 4.54
C ASP A 87 9.15 -20.17 3.73
N ILE A 88 7.87 -20.27 4.11
CA ILE A 88 6.77 -19.54 3.48
C ILE A 88 5.98 -18.82 4.58
N ILE A 89 5.89 -17.49 4.48
CA ILE A 89 5.17 -16.63 5.42
C ILE A 89 4.12 -15.84 4.65
N CYS A 90 2.86 -15.96 5.06
CA CYS A 90 1.71 -15.32 4.44
C CYS A 90 1.09 -14.35 5.43
N LEU A 91 1.06 -13.05 5.10
CA LEU A 91 0.48 -12.03 5.97
C LEU A 91 -0.64 -11.29 5.25
N GLY A 92 -1.72 -10.98 5.96
CA GLY A 92 -2.76 -10.11 5.43
C GLY A 92 -3.58 -10.77 4.31
N LEU A 93 -4.11 -11.97 4.56
CA LEU A 93 -5.01 -12.67 3.62
C LEU A 93 -6.44 -12.14 3.67
N GLY A 94 -6.90 -11.66 4.83
CA GLY A 94 -8.30 -11.38 5.11
C GLY A 94 -9.11 -12.61 5.51
N ASN A 95 -10.42 -12.41 5.71
CA ASN A 95 -11.34 -13.48 6.10
C ASN A 95 -11.67 -14.37 4.89
N PHE A 96 -11.04 -15.53 4.72
CA PHE A 96 -11.20 -16.41 3.56
C PHE A 96 -12.45 -17.32 3.61
N LEU A 97 -13.13 -17.39 4.75
CA LEU A 97 -14.43 -18.08 4.84
C LEU A 97 -15.50 -17.23 4.17
N ASP A 98 -15.53 -15.93 4.47
CA ASP A 98 -16.59 -15.02 4.03
C ASP A 98 -16.22 -14.19 2.80
N CYS A 99 -14.92 -14.01 2.50
CA CYS A 99 -14.47 -13.22 1.36
C CYS A 99 -13.90 -14.11 0.25
N THR A 100 -14.56 -14.07 -0.92
CA THR A 100 -14.10 -14.76 -2.13
C THR A 100 -12.67 -14.35 -2.53
N ILE A 101 -12.31 -13.06 -2.43
CA ILE A 101 -10.98 -12.58 -2.81
C ILE A 101 -9.90 -13.20 -1.90
N ALA A 102 -10.11 -13.17 -0.58
CA ALA A 102 -9.21 -13.78 0.40
C ALA A 102 -9.08 -15.31 0.18
N ARG A 103 -10.18 -15.96 -0.22
CA ARG A 103 -10.19 -17.38 -0.59
C ARG A 103 -9.34 -17.67 -1.82
N TYR A 104 -9.47 -16.88 -2.88
CA TYR A 104 -8.61 -17.03 -4.07
C TYR A 104 -7.15 -16.70 -3.76
N GLN A 105 -6.86 -15.84 -2.79
CA GLN A 105 -5.47 -15.58 -2.34
C GLN A 105 -4.87 -16.77 -1.61
N LEU A 106 -5.63 -17.40 -0.72
CA LEU A 106 -5.23 -18.64 -0.05
C LEU A 106 -5.04 -19.76 -1.08
N ALA A 107 -5.98 -19.91 -2.03
CA ALA A 107 -5.86 -20.89 -3.12
C ALA A 107 -4.61 -20.62 -3.97
N PHE A 108 -4.36 -19.36 -4.34
CA PHE A 108 -3.21 -18.98 -5.15
C PHE A 108 -1.89 -19.39 -4.52
N ILE A 109 -1.63 -19.04 -3.25
CA ILE A 109 -0.36 -19.40 -2.61
C ILE A 109 -0.21 -20.91 -2.46
N ARG A 110 -1.30 -21.64 -2.25
CA ARG A 110 -1.31 -23.11 -2.19
C ARG A 110 -1.00 -23.72 -3.57
N CYS A 111 -1.61 -23.22 -4.65
CA CYS A 111 -1.31 -23.64 -6.02
C CYS A 111 0.15 -23.36 -6.38
N VAL A 112 0.67 -22.17 -6.06
CA VAL A 112 2.08 -21.80 -6.29
C VAL A 112 3.01 -22.74 -5.54
N ARG A 113 2.77 -22.99 -4.25
CA ARG A 113 3.55 -23.93 -3.44
C ARG A 113 3.61 -25.31 -4.07
N ASN A 114 2.44 -25.84 -4.43
CA ASN A 114 2.32 -27.20 -4.97
C ASN A 114 2.98 -27.32 -6.35
N LYS A 115 2.80 -26.34 -7.24
CA LYS A 115 3.39 -26.35 -8.59
C LYS A 115 4.90 -26.13 -8.59
N ALA A 116 5.40 -25.29 -7.68
CA ALA A 116 6.83 -25.08 -7.50
C ALA A 116 7.51 -26.17 -6.63
N ASN A 117 6.79 -27.23 -6.25
CA ASN A 117 7.28 -28.34 -5.42
C ASN A 117 7.97 -27.88 -4.12
N LEU A 118 7.45 -26.83 -3.48
CA LEU A 118 8.00 -26.32 -2.23
C LEU A 118 7.59 -27.23 -1.07
N THR A 119 8.58 -27.73 -0.33
CA THR A 119 8.35 -28.63 0.83
C THR A 119 7.96 -27.89 2.11
N ALA A 120 8.18 -26.58 2.14
CA ALA A 120 7.90 -25.74 3.30
C ALA A 120 6.39 -25.60 3.56
N LYS A 121 5.98 -25.74 4.81
CA LYS A 121 4.61 -25.40 5.22
C LYS A 121 4.44 -23.88 5.26
N GLY A 122 3.22 -23.42 4.97
CA GLY A 122 2.86 -22.02 5.08
C GLY A 122 2.65 -21.63 6.54
N GLN A 123 3.17 -20.46 6.89
CA GLN A 123 2.95 -19.79 8.16
C GLN A 123 2.07 -18.57 7.92
N PHE A 124 0.89 -18.53 8.54
CA PHE A 124 -0.14 -17.55 8.24
C PHE A 124 -0.38 -16.62 9.43
N PHE A 125 -0.56 -15.33 9.15
CA PHE A 125 -1.00 -14.35 10.13
C PHE A 125 -1.92 -13.32 9.50
N ASP A 126 -3.07 -13.11 10.12
CA ASP A 126 -3.92 -11.95 9.87
C ASP A 126 -4.66 -11.60 11.17
N PRO A 127 -4.62 -10.35 11.65
CA PRO A 127 -5.39 -9.94 12.83
C PRO A 127 -6.90 -10.14 12.67
N VAL A 128 -7.41 -10.29 11.44
CA VAL A 128 -8.85 -10.49 11.19
C VAL A 128 -9.27 -11.96 11.19
N PHE A 129 -8.34 -12.92 11.34
CA PHE A 129 -8.70 -14.33 11.37
C PHE A 129 -9.65 -14.65 12.52
N THR A 130 -10.70 -15.37 12.17
CA THR A 130 -11.67 -15.94 13.11
C THR A 130 -11.16 -17.28 13.66
N PRO A 131 -11.66 -17.76 14.82
CA PRO A 131 -11.30 -19.08 15.34
C PRO A 131 -11.53 -20.22 14.33
N SER A 132 -12.58 -20.13 13.51
CA SER A 132 -12.88 -21.10 12.46
C SER A 132 -11.83 -21.11 11.34
N GLU A 133 -11.24 -19.97 11.02
CA GLU A 133 -10.15 -19.87 10.04
C GLU A 133 -8.86 -20.46 10.57
N VAL A 134 -8.56 -20.16 11.84
CA VAL A 134 -7.40 -20.73 12.53
C VAL A 134 -7.52 -22.25 12.56
N ASP A 135 -8.68 -22.77 12.95
CA ASP A 135 -8.97 -24.21 12.96
C ASP A 135 -8.84 -24.84 11.56
N THR A 136 -9.41 -24.18 10.54
CA THR A 136 -9.31 -24.65 9.14
C THR A 136 -7.85 -24.70 8.67
N LEU A 137 -7.06 -23.65 8.92
CA LEU A 137 -5.65 -23.61 8.53
C LEU A 137 -4.84 -24.70 9.23
N GLN A 138 -5.03 -24.88 10.54
CA GLN A 138 -4.24 -25.80 11.34
C GLN A 138 -4.64 -27.27 11.14
N HIS A 139 -5.93 -27.57 11.23
CA HIS A 139 -6.43 -28.95 11.30
C HIS A 139 -6.83 -29.50 9.93
N ALA A 140 -7.50 -28.72 9.09
CA ALA A 140 -7.93 -29.20 7.78
C ALA A 140 -6.83 -29.07 6.72
N LEU A 141 -6.04 -27.99 6.78
CA LEU A 141 -5.04 -27.66 5.76
C LEU A 141 -3.60 -28.01 6.17
N GLY A 142 -3.36 -28.27 7.47
CA GLY A 142 -2.06 -28.67 8.00
C GLY A 142 -1.01 -27.55 8.01
N GLU A 143 -1.44 -26.29 7.97
CA GLU A 143 -0.63 -25.09 7.95
C GLU A 143 -0.38 -24.56 9.38
N THR A 144 0.56 -23.63 9.53
CA THR A 144 0.86 -23.01 10.82
C THR A 144 0.23 -21.64 10.91
N VAL A 145 -0.41 -21.30 12.03
CA VAL A 145 -0.92 -19.96 12.31
C VAL A 145 -0.03 -19.30 13.35
N LEU A 146 0.59 -18.18 12.97
CA LEU A 146 1.43 -17.39 13.85
C LEU A 146 0.56 -16.69 14.90
N GLN A 147 1.03 -16.63 16.14
CA GLN A 147 0.27 -16.06 17.26
C GLN A 147 0.60 -14.59 17.53
N GLU A 148 1.75 -14.12 17.03
CA GLU A 148 2.27 -12.79 17.31
C GLU A 148 2.27 -11.90 16.07
N ASN A 149 1.78 -10.66 16.24
CA ASN A 149 1.91 -9.63 15.23
C ASN A 149 3.31 -9.01 15.30
N LEU A 150 4.22 -9.47 14.45
CA LEU A 150 5.56 -8.86 14.34
C LEU A 150 5.59 -7.58 13.50
N GLU A 151 4.45 -7.10 12.98
CA GLU A 151 4.35 -5.88 12.15
C GLU A 151 5.33 -5.86 10.95
N GLY A 152 5.64 -7.04 10.40
CA GLY A 152 6.61 -7.20 9.32
C GLY A 152 8.07 -7.27 9.75
N LYS A 153 8.42 -7.21 11.03
CA LYS A 153 9.80 -7.22 11.55
C LYS A 153 10.42 -8.62 11.61
N TYR A 154 10.22 -9.43 10.57
CA TYR A 154 10.80 -10.77 10.45
C TYR A 154 12.28 -10.69 10.09
N SER A 155 13.13 -11.47 10.77
CA SER A 155 14.55 -11.63 10.40
C SER A 155 14.71 -12.92 9.62
N VAL A 156 15.33 -12.87 8.44
CA VAL A 156 15.56 -14.07 7.61
C VAL A 156 17.01 -14.49 7.63
N GLU A 157 17.23 -15.80 7.80
CA GLU A 157 18.54 -16.45 7.68
C GLU A 157 18.57 -17.46 6.52
N ARG A 158 17.39 -17.93 6.10
CA ARG A 158 17.18 -18.85 4.98
C ARG A 158 16.31 -18.19 3.93
N LYS A 159 16.33 -18.68 2.70
CA LYS A 159 15.51 -18.15 1.63
C LYS A 159 14.02 -18.33 1.95
N THR A 160 13.33 -17.22 2.21
CA THR A 160 11.96 -17.18 2.70
C THR A 160 11.08 -16.45 1.69
N LEU A 161 9.96 -17.07 1.33
CA LEU A 161 8.90 -16.47 0.55
C LEU A 161 7.91 -15.75 1.47
N PHE A 162 7.68 -14.47 1.22
CA PHE A 162 6.66 -13.65 1.85
C PHE A 162 5.52 -13.37 0.86
N PHE A 163 4.32 -13.84 1.17
CA PHE A 163 3.10 -13.53 0.43
C PHE A 163 2.25 -12.50 1.19
N LEU A 164 2.08 -11.32 0.59
CA LEU A 164 1.55 -10.12 1.23
C LEU A 164 0.47 -9.44 0.35
N PRO A 165 -0.66 -10.10 0.07
CA PRO A 165 -1.62 -9.64 -0.94
C PRO A 165 -2.46 -8.43 -0.49
N HIS A 166 -2.72 -8.25 0.80
CA HIS A 166 -3.45 -7.08 1.31
C HIS A 166 -2.74 -6.35 2.45
N CYS A 167 -1.42 -6.52 2.53
CA CYS A 167 -0.63 -5.84 3.55
C CYS A 167 -0.41 -4.36 3.23
N PRO A 168 -0.49 -3.47 4.23
CA PRO A 168 0.01 -2.11 4.12
C PRO A 168 1.49 -2.07 3.72
N LYS A 169 1.90 -1.04 2.96
CA LYS A 169 3.30 -0.87 2.51
C LYS A 169 4.32 -0.85 3.67
N GLN A 170 3.87 -0.45 4.86
CA GLN A 170 4.64 -0.42 6.10
C GLN A 170 5.16 -1.81 6.49
N ILE A 171 4.37 -2.87 6.26
CA ILE A 171 4.77 -4.25 6.55
C ILE A 171 5.97 -4.64 5.68
N VAL A 172 5.91 -4.31 4.38
CA VAL A 172 7.04 -4.58 3.47
C VAL A 172 8.25 -3.72 3.83
N ASN A 173 8.04 -2.44 4.17
CA ASN A 173 9.13 -1.56 4.61
C ASN A 173 9.86 -2.09 5.85
N ASN A 174 9.11 -2.53 6.87
CA ASN A 174 9.68 -3.10 8.08
C ASN A 174 10.45 -4.39 7.81
N LEU A 175 9.93 -5.23 6.91
CA LEU A 175 10.59 -6.47 6.49
C LEU A 175 11.91 -6.18 5.78
N LEU A 176 11.91 -5.26 4.81
CA LEU A 176 13.12 -4.86 4.10
C LEU A 176 14.12 -4.21 5.05
N TRP A 177 13.67 -3.28 5.91
CA TRP A 177 14.53 -2.62 6.89
C TRP A 177 15.20 -3.61 7.84
N LYS A 178 14.46 -4.61 8.34
CA LYS A 178 15.00 -5.62 9.26
C LYS A 178 16.05 -6.52 8.60
N ASN A 179 15.95 -6.71 7.28
CA ASN A 179 16.81 -7.58 6.49
C ASN A 179 17.77 -6.82 5.56
N TRP A 180 17.99 -5.52 5.81
CA TRP A 180 18.84 -4.65 4.97
C TRP A 180 20.34 -4.91 5.17
N TYR A 181 20.75 -6.16 4.99
CA TYR A 181 22.11 -6.64 5.12
C TYR A 181 22.47 -7.54 3.94
N PRO A 182 23.72 -7.52 3.45
CA PRO A 182 24.13 -8.29 2.27
C PRO A 182 23.86 -9.80 2.35
N HIS A 183 23.87 -10.37 3.54
CA HIS A 183 23.62 -11.80 3.77
C HIS A 183 22.14 -12.16 3.99
N ARG A 184 21.27 -11.18 4.29
CA ARG A 184 19.84 -11.41 4.57
C ARG A 184 18.93 -11.01 3.42
N LEU A 185 19.20 -9.89 2.77
CA LEU A 185 18.32 -9.37 1.72
C LEU A 185 18.15 -10.36 0.53
N PRO A 186 19.19 -11.08 0.05
CA PRO A 186 19.03 -12.09 -1.00
C PRO A 186 18.14 -13.27 -0.62
N ASN A 187 17.91 -13.48 0.68
CA ASN A 187 17.04 -14.53 1.19
C ASN A 187 15.56 -14.10 1.22
N VAL A 188 15.23 -12.84 0.93
CA VAL A 188 13.84 -12.36 0.95
C VAL A 188 13.22 -12.46 -0.46
N VAL A 189 12.20 -13.30 -0.62
CA VAL A 189 11.36 -13.35 -1.83
C VAL A 189 10.01 -12.72 -1.52
N LEU A 190 9.60 -11.70 -2.28
CA LEU A 190 8.35 -10.97 -2.04
C LEU A 190 7.33 -11.19 -3.15
N LEU A 191 6.16 -11.70 -2.77
CA LEU A 191 4.95 -11.73 -3.58
C LEU A 191 3.90 -10.81 -2.95
N CYS A 192 3.68 -9.65 -3.54
CA CYS A 192 2.80 -8.63 -2.99
C CYS A 192 2.14 -7.83 -4.12
N ASN A 193 1.14 -7.01 -3.78
CA ASN A 193 0.53 -6.13 -4.76
C ASN A 193 1.56 -5.15 -5.35
N SER A 194 1.35 -4.82 -6.61
CA SER A 194 2.26 -4.03 -7.45
C SER A 194 2.87 -2.80 -6.74
N PHE A 195 4.22 -2.77 -6.72
CA PHE A 195 5.03 -1.59 -6.40
C PHE A 195 5.11 -0.58 -7.55
N SER A 196 4.42 -0.81 -8.67
CA SER A 196 4.58 -0.01 -9.89
C SER A 196 4.30 1.47 -9.65
N THR A 197 3.42 1.85 -8.71
CA THR A 197 3.21 3.26 -8.36
C THR A 197 4.32 3.88 -7.51
N VAL A 198 5.18 3.09 -6.89
CA VAL A 198 6.36 3.55 -6.12
C VAL A 198 7.61 3.59 -7.01
N VAL A 199 7.77 2.60 -7.89
CA VAL A 199 8.90 2.52 -8.83
C VAL A 199 8.71 3.47 -10.01
N ASN A 200 7.50 3.56 -10.60
CA ASN A 200 7.26 4.38 -11.80
C ASN A 200 7.09 5.87 -11.50
N ASN A 201 6.87 6.26 -10.24
CA ASN A 201 6.80 7.66 -9.81
C ASN A 201 8.09 8.16 -9.15
N ALA A 202 9.09 7.29 -8.98
CA ALA A 202 10.42 7.66 -8.54
C ALA A 202 11.35 7.63 -9.75
N PRO A 203 11.92 8.76 -10.22
CA PRO A 203 12.90 8.71 -11.29
C PRO A 203 14.07 7.79 -10.87
N ASP A 204 14.50 6.88 -11.75
CA ASP A 204 15.53 5.85 -11.51
C ASP A 204 16.80 6.36 -10.79
N ARG A 205 17.11 7.65 -10.93
CA ARG A 205 18.20 8.33 -10.25
C ARG A 205 18.03 8.36 -8.72
N LEU A 206 16.81 8.48 -8.19
CA LEU A 206 16.52 8.46 -6.75
C LEU A 206 16.66 7.07 -6.13
N LEU A 207 16.30 6.01 -6.87
CA LEU A 207 16.46 4.63 -6.42
C LEU A 207 17.95 4.25 -6.31
N ARG A 208 18.79 4.75 -7.22
CA ARG A 208 20.25 4.56 -7.17
C ARG A 208 20.94 5.37 -6.08
N ILE A 209 20.47 6.58 -5.78
CA ILE A 209 21.04 7.43 -4.72
C ILE A 209 20.62 6.91 -3.34
N ASN A 210 19.38 6.47 -3.14
CA ASN A 210 18.92 5.97 -1.84
C ASN A 210 19.47 4.58 -1.47
N ALA A 211 19.90 3.78 -2.45
CA ALA A 211 20.64 2.55 -2.17
C ALA A 211 22.04 2.80 -1.57
N ALA A 212 22.58 4.02 -1.71
CA ALA A 212 23.92 4.39 -1.26
C ALA A 212 23.95 5.30 -0.01
N PHE A 213 22.83 5.90 0.40
CA PHE A 213 22.79 6.86 1.52
C PHE A 213 22.02 6.33 2.73
N GLY A 214 22.67 5.44 3.47
CA GLY A 214 22.32 5.12 4.85
C GLY A 214 23.03 6.05 5.82
N THR A 215 22.56 7.28 6.00
CA THR A 215 22.81 8.08 7.22
C THR A 215 21.72 9.14 7.38
N MET A 216 20.92 9.02 8.44
CA MET A 216 20.17 10.07 9.18
C MET A 216 18.76 9.60 9.59
N ALA A 217 18.70 8.78 10.63
CA ALA A 217 17.48 8.57 11.41
C ALA A 217 17.84 8.46 12.90
N THR A 218 18.12 9.60 13.54
CA THR A 218 18.18 9.74 15.02
C THR A 218 18.19 11.22 15.43
N ALA A 219 17.19 11.99 15.03
CA ALA A 219 16.80 13.21 15.75
C ALA A 219 15.43 13.68 15.24
N ILE A 220 14.59 14.14 16.16
CA ILE A 220 13.28 14.78 15.92
C ILE A 220 12.09 13.79 15.88
N ARG A 221 11.82 13.15 17.02
CA ARG A 221 10.44 12.87 17.43
C ARG A 221 10.12 13.73 18.66
N ALA A 222 9.24 14.72 18.49
CA ALA A 222 8.41 15.32 19.56
C ALA A 222 7.56 16.53 19.11
N ALA A 223 7.73 17.12 17.92
CA ALA A 223 6.97 18.33 17.52
C ALA A 223 6.67 18.45 16.00
N ALA A 224 6.45 17.32 15.31
CA ALA A 224 6.54 17.23 13.86
C ALA A 224 5.33 17.78 13.06
N GLY A 225 4.15 17.92 13.68
CA GLY A 225 2.94 18.37 12.99
C GLY A 225 3.03 19.82 12.49
N SER A 226 3.61 20.72 13.28
CA SER A 226 3.73 22.14 12.92
C SER A 226 4.93 22.43 12.02
N ARG A 227 5.97 21.58 12.04
CA ARG A 227 7.20 21.78 11.25
C ARG A 227 7.01 21.39 9.79
N SER A 228 6.37 20.24 9.52
CA SER A 228 6.07 19.77 8.17
C SER A 228 5.13 20.73 7.43
N LEU A 229 4.07 21.19 8.10
CA LEU A 229 3.16 22.21 7.57
C LEU A 229 3.88 23.51 7.20
N LYS A 230 4.73 24.04 8.09
CA LYS A 230 5.50 25.27 7.84
C LYS A 230 6.41 25.15 6.63
N GLN A 231 7.09 24.00 6.49
CA GLN A 231 7.98 23.72 5.36
C GLN A 231 7.21 23.58 4.04
N LEU A 232 6.07 22.88 4.05
CA LEU A 232 5.22 22.74 2.88
C LEU A 232 4.70 24.10 2.41
N LEU A 233 4.21 24.93 3.33
CA LEU A 233 3.72 26.27 3.01
C LEU A 233 4.86 27.22 2.57
N SER A 234 6.08 27.06 3.09
CA SER A 234 7.23 27.86 2.62
C SER A 234 7.64 27.50 1.19
N GLU A 235 7.61 26.21 0.83
CA GLU A 235 7.91 25.77 -0.54
C GLU A 235 6.81 26.20 -1.51
N LEU A 236 5.54 26.08 -1.11
CA LEU A 236 4.40 26.59 -1.87
C LEU A 236 4.54 28.11 -2.14
N LYS A 237 5.03 28.86 -1.15
CA LYS A 237 5.25 30.31 -1.27
C LYS A 237 6.43 30.64 -2.19
N ALA A 238 7.49 29.82 -2.18
CA ALA A 238 8.69 30.03 -2.99
C ALA A 238 8.44 29.81 -4.50
N ILE A 239 7.42 29.00 -4.86
CA ILE A 239 7.09 28.67 -6.25
C ILE A 239 6.02 29.62 -6.84
N ARG A 240 5.32 30.36 -5.99
CA ARG A 240 4.21 31.25 -6.38
C ARG A 240 4.63 32.31 -7.41
N SER A 241 3.88 32.39 -8.51
CA SER A 241 3.91 33.50 -9.47
C SER A 241 2.94 34.62 -9.05
N ALA A 242 3.20 35.87 -9.47
CA ALA A 242 2.35 37.02 -9.11
C ALA A 242 0.88 36.88 -9.57
N GLU A 243 0.65 36.14 -10.65
CA GLU A 243 -0.68 35.87 -11.23
C GLU A 243 -1.50 34.82 -10.44
N ASP A 244 -0.85 33.98 -9.63
CA ASP A 244 -1.48 32.84 -8.91
C ASP A 244 -1.83 33.12 -7.44
N SER A 245 -1.94 34.41 -7.07
CA SER A 245 -2.16 34.82 -5.67
C SER A 245 -3.43 34.21 -5.04
N GLY A 246 -4.51 34.08 -5.84
CA GLY A 246 -5.77 33.46 -5.41
C GLY A 246 -5.67 31.94 -5.21
N ALA A 247 -4.98 31.24 -6.11
CA ALA A 247 -4.78 29.80 -6.03
C ALA A 247 -3.90 29.41 -4.82
N PHE A 248 -2.86 30.21 -4.55
CA PHE A 248 -2.02 30.06 -3.36
C PHE A 248 -2.82 30.20 -2.06
N ALA A 249 -3.70 31.20 -1.97
CA ALA A 249 -4.53 31.42 -0.80
C ALA A 249 -5.51 30.26 -0.56
N LEU A 250 -6.11 29.74 -1.63
CA LEU A 250 -7.03 28.59 -1.57
C LEU A 250 -6.31 27.30 -1.16
N ALA A 251 -5.16 27.02 -1.75
CA ALA A 251 -4.34 25.84 -1.43
C ALA A 251 -3.80 25.91 0.01
N SER A 252 -3.30 27.08 0.43
CA SER A 252 -2.81 27.29 1.80
C SER A 252 -3.92 27.10 2.84
N LYS A 253 -5.13 27.59 2.55
CA LYS A 253 -6.31 27.41 3.40
C LYS A 253 -6.70 25.94 3.49
N TYR A 254 -6.80 25.25 2.36
CA TYR A 254 -7.13 23.82 2.32
C TYR A 254 -6.12 22.98 3.10
N ILE A 255 -4.82 23.17 2.87
CA ILE A 255 -3.75 22.42 3.56
C ILE A 255 -3.81 22.67 5.07
N THR A 256 -4.01 23.92 5.50
CA THR A 256 -4.13 24.27 6.91
C THR A 256 -5.37 23.63 7.56
N ASP A 257 -6.50 23.60 6.84
CA ASP A 257 -7.73 22.98 7.32
C ASP A 257 -7.60 21.45 7.42
N GLN A 258 -6.89 20.79 6.49
CA GLN A 258 -6.58 19.35 6.60
C GLN A 258 -5.72 19.06 7.83
N TYR A 259 -4.65 19.85 8.05
CA TYR A 259 -3.78 19.66 9.20
C TYR A 259 -4.53 19.83 10.54
N ARG A 260 -5.44 20.80 10.64
CA ARG A 260 -6.28 21.01 11.83
C ARG A 260 -7.27 19.87 12.07
N ARG A 261 -7.92 19.36 11.01
CA ARG A 261 -8.89 18.25 11.13
C ARG A 261 -8.27 16.98 11.70
N PHE A 262 -7.02 16.72 11.36
CA PHE A 262 -6.28 15.54 11.81
C PHE A 262 -5.35 15.82 13.01
N GLU A 263 -5.47 16.99 13.67
CA GLU A 263 -4.63 17.38 14.81
C GLU A 263 -5.14 16.85 16.15
N THR A 264 -6.46 16.78 16.36
CA THR A 264 -7.12 16.58 17.66
C THR A 264 -7.89 15.27 17.83
N THR A 265 -7.67 14.26 16.98
CA THR A 265 -8.34 12.96 17.13
C THR A 265 -7.62 12.11 18.20
N GLU A 266 -8.27 11.93 19.36
CA GLU A 266 -7.69 11.31 20.56
C GLU A 266 -7.62 9.77 20.54
N GLN A 267 -8.10 9.10 19.48
CA GLN A 267 -7.81 7.68 19.30
C GLN A 267 -6.34 7.52 18.87
N GLN A 268 -5.46 7.36 19.87
CA GLN A 268 -4.03 7.04 19.80
C GLN A 268 -3.44 7.06 18.37
N HIS A 269 -2.97 8.24 17.94
CA HIS A 269 -2.34 8.48 16.63
C HIS A 269 -3.13 7.95 15.42
N CYS A 270 -4.22 8.63 15.09
CA CYS A 270 -5.00 8.38 13.88
C CYS A 270 -4.09 8.25 12.64
N ARG A 271 -4.11 7.07 11.99
CA ARG A 271 -3.43 6.76 10.72
C ARG A 271 -3.55 7.86 9.66
N ALA A 272 -4.68 8.57 9.62
CA ALA A 272 -4.88 9.69 8.72
C ALA A 272 -3.91 10.87 8.96
N LYS A 273 -3.45 11.08 10.20
CA LYS A 273 -2.42 12.07 10.55
C LYS A 273 -1.06 11.69 9.99
N GLU A 274 -0.70 10.41 10.05
CA GLU A 274 0.56 9.89 9.50
C GLU A 274 0.53 9.89 7.96
N GLU A 275 -0.59 9.50 7.37
CA GLU A 275 -0.81 9.58 5.92
C GLU A 275 -0.75 11.04 5.43
N LEU A 276 -1.31 11.99 6.18
CA LEU A 276 -1.22 13.42 5.87
C LEU A 276 0.23 13.91 5.95
N GLN A 277 0.99 13.50 6.97
CA GLN A 277 2.41 13.86 7.11
C GLN A 277 3.24 13.32 5.95
N PHE A 278 3.08 12.04 5.61
CA PHE A 278 3.78 11.42 4.49
C PHE A 278 3.43 12.10 3.15
N THR A 279 2.15 12.40 2.95
CA THR A 279 1.67 13.11 1.76
C THR A 279 2.28 14.51 1.68
N ALA A 280 2.31 15.25 2.80
CA ALA A 280 2.90 16.57 2.87
C ALA A 280 4.42 16.56 2.60
N GLU A 281 5.16 15.58 3.12
CA GLU A 281 6.59 15.42 2.86
C GLU A 281 6.87 15.11 1.39
N THR A 282 6.02 14.29 0.77
CA THR A 282 6.09 13.97 -0.67
C THR A 282 5.90 15.24 -1.51
N TYR A 283 4.86 16.02 -1.24
CA TYR A 283 4.62 17.29 -1.94
C TYR A 283 5.71 18.31 -1.67
N ARG A 284 6.25 18.37 -0.45
CA ARG A 284 7.38 19.24 -0.12
C ARG A 284 8.60 18.91 -1.00
N CYS A 285 8.95 17.63 -1.11
CA CYS A 285 10.08 17.18 -1.94
C CYS A 285 9.87 17.53 -3.43
N TYR A 286 8.64 17.36 -3.92
CA TYR A 286 8.27 17.72 -5.29
C TYR A 286 8.40 19.22 -5.54
N LEU A 287 7.81 20.05 -4.67
CA LEU A 287 7.88 21.51 -4.76
C LEU A 287 9.34 22.00 -4.66
N GLU A 288 10.12 21.48 -3.71
CA GLU A 288 11.54 21.80 -3.58
C GLU A 288 12.32 21.47 -4.87
N SER A 289 11.99 20.34 -5.51
CA SER A 289 12.60 19.95 -6.79
C SER A 289 12.20 20.87 -7.95
N LEU A 290 10.94 21.34 -7.98
CA LEU A 290 10.49 22.33 -8.97
C LEU A 290 11.19 23.68 -8.78
N ARG A 291 11.38 24.13 -7.54
CA ARG A 291 12.15 25.35 -7.26
C ARG A 291 13.58 25.21 -7.77
N LYS A 292 14.26 24.12 -7.41
CA LYS A 292 15.64 23.84 -7.89
C LYS A 292 15.71 23.73 -9.41
N LEU A 293 14.70 23.16 -10.06
CA LEU A 293 14.62 23.09 -11.52
C LEU A 293 14.46 24.49 -12.13
N LYS A 294 13.67 25.38 -11.51
CA LYS A 294 13.55 26.77 -11.92
C LYS A 294 14.89 27.50 -11.77
N ASP A 295 15.55 27.38 -10.63
CA ASP A 295 16.87 27.97 -10.38
C ASP A 295 17.92 27.45 -11.38
N LEU A 296 17.88 26.15 -11.68
CA LEU A 296 18.75 25.52 -12.68
C LEU A 296 18.42 26.03 -14.08
N ASN A 297 17.14 26.18 -14.42
CA ASN A 297 16.73 26.71 -15.71
C ASN A 297 17.05 28.21 -15.84
N GLU A 298 17.06 28.98 -14.77
CA GLU A 298 17.49 30.38 -14.77
C GLU A 298 19.02 30.51 -14.92
N SER A 299 19.78 29.63 -14.26
CA SER A 299 21.25 29.62 -14.32
C SER A 299 21.82 29.02 -15.61
N TYR A 300 21.13 28.04 -16.19
CA TYR A 300 21.56 27.31 -17.38
C TYR A 300 20.67 27.50 -18.60
N ARG A 301 19.65 28.39 -18.55
CA ARG A 301 19.04 28.90 -19.79
C ARG A 301 20.16 29.49 -20.62
N GLY A 302 20.59 28.73 -21.62
CA GLY A 302 21.55 29.22 -22.59
C GLY A 302 21.04 30.55 -23.11
N LYS A 303 21.88 31.59 -23.01
CA LYS A 303 21.72 32.79 -23.85
C LYS A 303 21.99 32.37 -25.30
N GLY A 304 21.13 31.52 -25.88
CA GLY A 304 21.31 30.94 -27.20
C GLY A 304 22.73 30.42 -27.48
N GLU A 305 23.07 30.33 -28.76
CA GLU A 305 24.47 30.33 -29.20
C GLU A 305 25.06 31.72 -28.90
N ARG A 306 26.26 31.76 -28.29
CA ARG A 306 26.98 33.02 -28.12
C ARG A 306 27.25 33.62 -29.48
N SER A 307 27.12 34.94 -29.62
CA SER A 307 27.42 35.58 -30.89
C SER A 307 28.89 35.38 -31.28
N ILE A 308 29.17 35.38 -32.58
CA ILE A 308 30.54 35.27 -33.11
C ILE A 308 31.43 36.37 -32.51
N ARG A 309 30.86 37.56 -32.25
CA ARG A 309 31.54 38.69 -31.61
C ARG A 309 31.88 38.41 -30.15
N ASP A 310 30.91 37.98 -29.34
CA ASP A 310 31.16 37.67 -27.91
C ASP A 310 32.20 36.55 -27.74
N THR A 311 32.22 35.61 -28.69
CA THR A 311 33.21 34.52 -28.71
C THR A 311 34.59 35.06 -29.06
N ALA A 312 34.70 35.91 -30.10
CA ALA A 312 35.94 36.54 -30.52
C ALA A 312 36.55 37.41 -29.40
N ASP A 313 35.73 38.21 -28.71
CA ASP A 313 36.17 39.04 -27.58
C ASP A 313 36.68 38.21 -26.40
N MET A 314 36.05 37.07 -26.11
CA MET A 314 36.45 36.18 -25.03
C MET A 314 37.80 35.50 -25.26
N VAL A 315 38.14 35.24 -26.52
CA VAL A 315 39.45 34.66 -26.91
C VAL A 315 40.47 35.71 -27.36
N GLY A 316 40.13 37.01 -27.26
CA GLY A 316 41.05 38.13 -27.57
C GLY A 316 41.26 38.40 -29.06
N PHE A 317 40.33 37.97 -29.92
CA PHE A 317 40.38 38.20 -31.36
C PHE A 317 39.42 39.32 -31.78
N LYS A 318 39.82 40.15 -32.75
CA LYS A 318 38.96 41.13 -33.40
C LYS A 318 38.24 40.50 -34.60
N LEU A 319 37.03 40.96 -34.92
CA LEU A 319 36.34 40.55 -36.15
C LEU A 319 36.94 41.25 -37.39
N PRO A 320 36.80 40.67 -38.60
CA PRO A 320 37.37 41.23 -39.84
C PRO A 320 36.91 42.66 -40.20
N HIS A 321 35.80 43.10 -39.62
CA HIS A 321 35.22 44.42 -39.84
C HIS A 321 35.49 45.42 -38.70
N ASP A 322 36.19 45.00 -37.63
CA ASP A 322 36.55 45.90 -36.54
C ASP A 322 37.79 46.74 -36.94
N PRO A 323 37.83 48.04 -36.58
CA PRO A 323 38.96 48.90 -36.89
C PRO A 323 40.25 48.36 -36.26
N LYS A 324 41.34 48.43 -37.03
CA LYS A 324 42.67 47.92 -36.65
C LYS A 324 43.15 48.52 -35.33
#